data_AF-A0A1V5MT77-F1
#
_entry.id   AF-A0A1V5MT77-F1
#
_cell.length_a   1.000
_cell.length_b   1.000
_cell.length_c   1.000
_cell.angle_alpha   90.00
_cell.angle_beta   90.00
_cell.angle_gamma   90.00
#
_symmetry.space_group_name_H-M   'P 1'
#
loop_
_entity.id
_entity.type
_entity.pdbx_description
1 polymer ?
#
loop_
_entity_poly.entity_id
_entity_poly.type
_entity_poly.pdbx_seq_one_letter_code
_entity_poly.pdbx_strand_id
1 'polypeptide(L)'
;MGLFVLITFFIVNDHFLEEHLWRHIIKQHVPKIALWTFGALLLIHVVMHSVDMQAWVRENAFWMLILAVLIGLIPESGPHLVFITLFLSGGIPFSILLANSITQDGHASLPLLAESKRGFIATKGINLLVGLLVGGVGLLLGF
;
A
#
# COMPACT_ATOMS: atom_id res chain seq x y z
N MET A 1 -0.87 -9.92 19.60
CA MET A 1 -2.05 -9.21 19.06
C MET A 1 -3.37 -9.89 19.43
N GLY A 2 -3.62 -11.14 19.03
CA GLY A 2 -4.91 -11.83 19.33
C GLY A 2 -5.26 -11.95 20.82
N LEU A 3 -4.29 -12.29 21.68
CA LEU A 3 -4.50 -12.39 23.13
C LEU A 3 -4.89 -11.04 23.77
N PHE A 4 -4.34 -9.94 23.26
CA PHE A 4 -4.59 -8.60 23.79
C PHE A 4 -6.02 -8.15 23.48
N VAL A 5 -6.52 -8.44 22.27
CA VAL A 5 -7.92 -8.18 21.88
C VAL A 5 -8.90 -9.00 22.70
N LEU A 6 -8.57 -10.27 22.96
CA LEU A 6 -9.39 -11.15 23.79
C LEU A 6 -9.51 -10.59 25.22
N ILE A 7 -8.39 -10.15 25.79
CA ILE A 7 -8.34 -9.55 27.13
C ILE A 7 -9.14 -8.24 27.18
N THR A 8 -9.00 -7.34 26.19
CA THR A 8 -9.85 -6.14 26.15
C THR A 8 -11.32 -6.49 26.07
N PHE A 9 -11.71 -7.51 25.29
CA PHE A 9 -13.12 -7.92 25.18
C PHE A 9 -13.76 -8.27 26.54
N PHE A 10 -12.99 -8.80 27.49
CA PHE A 10 -13.47 -9.10 28.85
C PHE A 10 -13.31 -7.94 29.85
N ILE A 11 -12.55 -6.89 29.52
CA ILE A 11 -12.27 -5.75 30.40
C ILE A 11 -13.13 -4.52 30.05
N VAL A 12 -13.51 -4.33 28.78
CA VAL A 12 -14.25 -3.14 28.35
C VAL A 12 -15.77 -3.33 28.54
N ASN A 13 -16.46 -2.23 28.79
CA ASN A 13 -17.91 -2.18 29.03
C ASN A 13 -18.71 -2.66 27.80
N ASP A 14 -19.85 -3.32 28.04
CA ASP A 14 -20.80 -3.80 27.02
C ASP A 14 -21.19 -2.69 26.02
N HIS A 15 -21.36 -1.46 26.48
CA HIS A 15 -21.67 -0.32 25.60
C HIS A 15 -20.56 -0.05 24.58
N PHE A 16 -19.28 -0.21 24.96
CA PHE A 16 -18.17 -0.05 24.03
C PHE A 16 -18.13 -1.19 23.00
N LEU A 17 -18.44 -2.42 23.42
CA LEU A 17 -18.46 -3.59 22.54
C LEU A 17 -19.58 -3.50 21.50
N GLU A 18 -20.81 -3.14 21.91
CA GLU A 18 -21.94 -3.06 20.97
C GLU A 18 -21.86 -1.81 20.07
N GLU A 19 -21.62 -0.63 20.63
CA GLU A 19 -21.74 0.62 19.89
C GLU A 19 -20.48 0.91 19.06
N HIS A 20 -19.28 0.75 19.65
CA HIS A 20 -18.03 1.13 19.00
C HIS A 20 -17.39 -0.04 18.25
N LEU A 21 -17.22 -1.20 18.87
CA LEU A 21 -16.60 -2.34 18.18
C LEU A 21 -17.53 -2.93 17.12
N TRP A 22 -18.75 -3.29 17.50
CA TRP A 22 -19.67 -3.98 16.59
C TRP A 22 -20.30 -3.05 15.56
N ARG A 23 -20.98 -1.98 16.00
CA ARG A 23 -21.75 -1.11 15.11
C ARG A 23 -20.88 -0.19 14.25
N HIS A 24 -19.76 0.29 14.79
CA HIS A 24 -18.87 1.20 14.07
C HIS A 24 -17.73 0.46 13.35
N ILE A 25 -16.90 -0.34 14.04
CA ILE A 25 -15.75 -1.00 13.40
C ILE A 25 -16.20 -2.15 12.49
N ILE A 26 -16.87 -3.16 13.06
CA ILE A 26 -17.20 -4.39 12.31
C ILE A 26 -18.24 -4.13 11.23
N LYS A 27 -19.34 -3.43 11.51
CA LYS A 27 -20.39 -3.22 10.50
C LYS A 27 -20.05 -2.16 9.45
N GLN A 28 -19.22 -1.15 9.75
CA GLN A 28 -18.95 -0.08 8.78
C GLN A 28 -17.56 -0.13 8.14
N HIS A 29 -16.52 -0.42 8.91
CA HIS A 29 -15.14 -0.34 8.40
C HIS A 29 -14.68 -1.66 7.78
N VAL A 30 -14.94 -2.79 8.44
CA VAL A 30 -14.47 -4.11 7.98
C VAL A 30 -14.99 -4.47 6.57
N PRO A 31 -16.30 -4.34 6.23
CA PRO A 31 -16.80 -4.66 4.89
C PRO A 31 -16.18 -3.80 3.80
N LYS A 32 -15.92 -2.51 4.06
CA LYS A 32 -15.30 -1.61 3.10
C LYS A 32 -13.85 -2.03 2.82
N ILE A 33 -13.07 -2.30 3.87
CA ILE A 33 -11.69 -2.77 3.73
C ILE A 33 -11.65 -4.13 3.04
N ALA A 34 -12.54 -5.05 3.40
CA ALA A 34 -12.63 -6.38 2.80
C ALA A 34 -13.01 -6.29 1.31
N LEU A 35 -14.02 -5.49 0.96
CA LEU A 35 -14.46 -5.32 -0.42
C LEU A 35 -13.39 -4.65 -1.29
N TRP A 36 -12.72 -3.63 -0.76
CA TRP A 36 -11.61 -2.98 -1.45
C TRP A 36 -10.43 -3.95 -1.65
N THR A 37 -10.03 -4.69 -0.61
CA THR A 37 -8.93 -5.66 -0.70
C THR A 37 -9.26 -6.78 -1.67
N PHE A 38 -10.47 -7.34 -1.57
CA PHE A 38 -10.96 -8.36 -2.48
C PHE A 38 -10.98 -7.84 -3.93
N GLY A 39 -11.50 -6.64 -4.15
CA GLY A 39 -11.53 -6.02 -5.48
C GLY A 39 -10.14 -5.78 -6.06
N ALA A 40 -9.20 -5.30 -5.25
CA ALA A 40 -7.80 -5.12 -5.67
C ALA A 40 -7.15 -6.46 -6.04
N LEU A 41 -7.31 -7.49 -5.21
CA LEU A 41 -6.79 -8.83 -5.48
C LEU A 41 -7.42 -9.47 -6.72
N LEU A 42 -8.75 -9.32 -6.90
CA LEU A 42 -9.46 -9.79 -8.08
C LEU A 42 -8.93 -9.09 -9.34
N LEU A 43 -8.75 -7.77 -9.30
CA LEU A 43 -8.23 -7.00 -10.42
C LEU A 43 -6.82 -7.46 -10.78
N ILE A 44 -5.94 -7.62 -9.79
CA ILE A 44 -4.58 -8.12 -10.02
C ILE A 44 -4.62 -9.52 -10.63
N HIS A 45 -5.47 -10.40 -10.11
CA HIS A 45 -5.61 -11.76 -10.65
C HIS A 45 -6.05 -11.74 -12.12
N VAL A 46 -7.04 -10.91 -12.47
CA VAL A 46 -7.51 -10.75 -13.86
C VAL A 46 -6.42 -10.16 -14.76
N VAL A 47 -5.72 -9.12 -14.32
CA VAL A 47 -4.64 -8.48 -15.09
C VAL A 47 -3.50 -9.48 -15.33
N MET A 48 -3.05 -10.18 -14.29
CA MET A 48 -1.98 -11.17 -14.38
C MET A 48 -2.36 -12.37 -15.27
N HIS A 49 -3.65 -12.68 -15.41
CA HIS A 49 -4.12 -13.74 -16.29
C HIS A 49 -4.30 -13.28 -17.75
N SER A 50 -4.64 -12.01 -17.98
CA SER A 50 -4.95 -11.48 -19.32
C SER A 50 -3.76 -10.83 -20.00
N VAL A 51 -2.77 -10.36 -19.23
CA VAL A 51 -1.58 -9.67 -19.71
C VAL A 51 -0.34 -10.44 -19.25
N ASP A 52 0.61 -10.67 -20.17
CA ASP A 52 1.95 -11.11 -19.78
C ASP A 52 2.67 -9.95 -19.09
N MET A 53 2.44 -9.84 -17.78
CA MET A 53 2.98 -8.77 -16.96
C MET A 53 4.51 -8.77 -16.98
N GLN A 54 5.15 -9.93 -17.08
CA GLN A 54 6.61 -10.01 -17.13
C GLN A 54 7.15 -9.41 -18.42
N ALA A 55 6.57 -9.76 -19.57
CA ALA A 55 6.95 -9.16 -20.85
C ALA A 55 6.71 -7.65 -20.85
N TRP A 56 5.53 -7.23 -20.38
CA TRP A 56 5.17 -5.81 -20.35
C TRP A 56 6.11 -4.98 -19.45
N VAL A 57 6.44 -5.49 -18.26
CA VAL A 57 7.36 -4.80 -17.34
C VAL A 57 8.79 -4.80 -17.88
N ARG A 58 9.25 -5.83 -18.58
CA ARG A 58 10.59 -5.80 -19.21
C ARG A 58 10.70 -4.69 -20.25
N GLU A 59 9.67 -4.50 -21.05
CA GLU A 59 9.64 -3.45 -22.09
C GLU A 59 9.39 -2.05 -21.52
N ASN A 60 8.71 -1.96 -20.37
CA ASN A 60 8.23 -0.70 -19.79
C ASN A 60 8.72 -0.46 -18.35
N ALA A 61 9.85 -1.04 -17.96
CA ALA A 61 10.32 -1.07 -16.57
C ALA A 61 10.41 0.32 -15.94
N PHE A 62 10.89 1.29 -16.71
CA PHE A 62 11.01 2.67 -16.27
C PHE A 62 9.64 3.34 -16.02
N TRP A 63 8.66 3.08 -16.88
CA TRP A 63 7.29 3.57 -16.68
C TRP A 63 6.63 2.93 -15.47
N MET A 64 6.87 1.63 -15.27
CA MET A 64 6.37 0.91 -14.10
C MET A 64 7.02 1.44 -12.81
N LEU A 65 8.30 1.81 -12.83
CA LEU A 65 8.96 2.49 -11.71
C LEU A 65 8.31 3.85 -11.40
N ILE A 66 8.06 4.68 -12.41
CA ILE A 66 7.39 5.98 -12.22
C ILE A 66 6.00 5.77 -11.60
N LEU A 67 5.23 4.84 -12.15
CA LEU A 67 3.88 4.53 -11.64
C LEU A 67 3.93 4.02 -10.20
N ALA A 68 4.89 3.15 -9.89
CA ALA A 68 5.12 2.64 -8.53
C ALA A 68 5.43 3.77 -7.53
N VAL A 69 6.31 4.69 -7.89
CA VAL A 69 6.64 5.85 -7.05
C VAL A 69 5.44 6.77 -6.88
N LEU A 70 4.73 7.11 -7.96
CA LEU A 70 3.57 8.02 -7.90
C LEU A 70 2.44 7.45 -7.06
N ILE A 71 2.14 6.16 -7.20
CA ILE A 71 1.12 5.50 -6.38
C ILE A 71 1.53 5.44 -4.91
N GLY A 72 2.82 5.25 -4.61
CA GLY A 72 3.30 5.27 -3.23
C GLY A 72 3.17 6.63 -2.55
N LEU A 73 3.09 7.74 -3.30
CA LEU A 73 2.84 9.05 -2.71
C LEU A 73 1.41 9.21 -2.15
N ILE A 74 0.46 8.36 -2.56
CA ILE A 74 -0.90 8.37 -2.03
C ILE A 74 -0.83 8.08 -0.51
N PRO A 75 -1.44 8.91 0.35
CA PRO A 75 -1.36 8.77 1.80
C PRO A 75 -2.26 7.65 2.35
N GLU A 76 -2.14 6.45 1.77
CA GLU A 76 -2.95 5.28 2.06
C GLU A 76 -2.09 4.01 1.87
N SER A 77 -2.22 3.04 2.78
CA SER A 77 -1.47 1.77 2.69
C SER A 77 -2.08 0.76 1.71
N GLY A 78 -3.32 0.97 1.27
CA GLY A 78 -4.03 0.06 0.36
C GLY A 78 -3.26 -0.15 -0.95
N PRO A 79 -3.02 0.89 -1.76
CA PRO A 79 -2.35 0.75 -3.06
C PRO A 79 -0.98 0.04 -3.00
N HIS A 80 -0.26 0.12 -1.88
CA HIS A 80 1.00 -0.61 -1.68
C HIS A 80 0.82 -2.15 -1.74
N LEU A 81 -0.30 -2.67 -1.25
CA LEU A 81 -0.62 -4.10 -1.28
C LEU A 81 -0.59 -4.64 -2.72
N VAL A 82 -1.02 -3.84 -3.70
CA VAL A 82 -0.99 -4.21 -5.11
C VAL A 82 0.43 -4.56 -5.56
N PHE A 83 1.42 -3.77 -5.17
CA PHE A 83 2.82 -4.01 -5.54
C PHE A 83 3.41 -5.22 -4.82
N ILE A 84 3.04 -5.44 -3.56
CA ILE A 84 3.41 -6.67 -2.84
C ILE A 84 2.89 -7.89 -3.60
N THR A 85 1.61 -7.91 -3.95
CA THR A 85 1.00 -9.04 -4.66
C THR A 85 1.60 -9.25 -6.05
N LEU A 86 1.82 -8.18 -6.81
CA LEU A 86 2.48 -8.24 -8.12
C LEU A 86 3.89 -8.81 -8.02
N PHE A 87 4.67 -8.40 -7.02
CA PHE A 87 6.02 -8.93 -6.79
C PHE A 87 5.99 -10.41 -6.41
N LEU A 88 5.15 -10.79 -5.45
CA LEU A 88 5.01 -12.19 -5.02
C LEU A 88 4.51 -13.11 -6.14
N SER A 89 3.74 -12.56 -7.08
CA SER A 89 3.25 -13.27 -8.27
C SER A 89 4.27 -13.25 -9.42
N GLY A 90 5.45 -12.64 -9.23
CA GLY A 90 6.52 -12.54 -10.22
C GLY A 90 6.23 -11.56 -11.37
N GLY A 91 5.27 -10.65 -11.23
CA GLY A 91 4.90 -9.68 -12.26
C GLY A 91 5.80 -8.44 -12.31
N ILE A 92 6.44 -8.07 -11.18
CA ILE A 92 7.40 -6.96 -11.11
C ILE A 92 8.72 -7.39 -10.46
N PRO A 93 9.85 -6.76 -10.80
CA PRO A 93 11.13 -6.96 -10.13
C PRO A 93 11.17 -6.32 -8.73
N PHE A 94 12.17 -6.68 -7.93
CA PHE A 94 12.32 -6.20 -6.56
C PHE A 94 12.58 -4.70 -6.51
N SER A 95 13.33 -4.15 -7.46
CA SER A 95 13.58 -2.70 -7.57
C SER A 95 12.31 -1.86 -7.60
N ILE A 96 11.27 -2.30 -8.30
CA ILE A 96 9.98 -1.59 -8.39
C ILE A 96 9.21 -1.68 -7.08
N LEU A 97 9.18 -2.87 -6.45
CA LEU A 97 8.59 -3.02 -5.12
C LEU A 97 9.30 -2.14 -4.10
N LEU A 98 10.64 -2.12 -4.13
CA LEU A 98 11.46 -1.35 -3.20
C LEU A 98 11.22 0.16 -3.36
N ALA A 99 11.16 0.65 -4.60
CA ALA A 99 10.83 2.05 -4.88
C ALA A 99 9.45 2.41 -4.33
N ASN A 100 8.43 1.57 -4.57
CA ASN A 100 7.10 1.80 -4.01
C ASN A 100 7.14 1.81 -2.48
N SER A 101 7.84 0.86 -1.86
CA SER A 101 7.99 0.72 -0.40
C SER A 101 8.62 1.95 0.24
N ILE A 102 9.63 2.54 -0.41
CA ILE A 102 10.26 3.80 0.05
C ILE A 102 9.28 4.96 0.00
N THR A 103 8.44 5.00 -1.03
CA THR A 103 7.55 6.15 -1.27
C THR A 103 6.28 6.14 -0.43
N GLN A 104 5.89 4.96 0.06
CA GLN A 104 4.65 4.72 0.79
C GLN A 104 4.83 4.98 2.30
N ASP A 105 4.18 6.04 2.79
CA ASP A 105 4.16 6.40 4.23
C ASP A 105 2.84 5.98 4.92
N GLY A 106 1.87 5.50 4.14
CA GLY A 106 0.55 5.10 4.57
C GLY A 106 -0.21 6.23 5.26
N HIS A 107 -1.06 5.82 6.20
CA HIS A 107 -1.91 6.73 6.97
C HIS A 107 -1.12 7.68 7.89
N ALA A 108 0.16 7.39 8.19
CA ALA A 108 1.00 8.26 9.01
C ALA A 108 1.25 9.63 8.35
N SER A 109 1.09 9.73 7.04
CA SER A 109 1.21 11.00 6.31
C SER A 109 -0.03 11.89 6.42
N LEU A 110 -1.19 11.37 6.84
CA LEU A 110 -2.41 12.18 7.05
C LEU A 110 -2.29 13.14 8.24
N PRO A 111 -1.80 12.72 9.44
CA PRO A 111 -1.48 13.66 10.51
C PRO A 111 -0.47 14.74 10.10
N LEU A 112 0.59 14.35 9.37
CA LEU A 112 1.60 15.30 8.90
C LEU A 112 1.01 16.33 7.92
N LEU A 113 0.09 15.89 7.04
CA LEU A 113 -0.64 16.79 6.15
C LEU A 113 -1.53 17.77 6.93
N ALA A 114 -2.17 17.31 7.99
CA ALA A 114 -3.02 18.13 8.86
C ALA A 114 -2.21 19.14 9.69
N GLU A 115 -1.03 18.75 10.17
CA GLU A 115 -0.14 19.60 10.98
C GLU A 115 0.65 20.60 10.13
N SER A 116 1.31 20.13 9.07
CA SER A 116 2.22 20.93 8.25
C SER A 116 2.20 20.49 6.78
N LYS A 117 1.46 21.24 5.96
CA LYS A 117 1.45 21.05 4.50
C LYS A 117 2.85 21.11 3.89
N ARG A 118 3.71 22.00 4.41
CA ARG A 118 5.10 22.12 3.94
C ARG A 118 5.92 20.90 4.31
N GLY A 119 5.75 20.37 5.53
CA GLY A 119 6.37 19.12 5.96
C GLY A 119 5.93 17.94 5.10
N PHE A 120 4.62 17.81 4.85
CA PHE A 120 4.06 16.79 3.97
C PHE A 120 4.68 16.82 2.57
N ILE A 121 4.71 18.00 1.92
CA ILE A 121 5.29 18.14 0.57
C ILE A 121 6.79 17.83 0.59
N ALA A 122 7.52 18.28 1.61
CA ALA A 122 8.96 18.02 1.73
C ALA A 122 9.25 16.51 1.87
N THR A 123 8.54 15.81 2.76
CA THR A 123 8.71 14.36 2.94
C THR A 123 8.34 13.60 1.68
N LYS A 124 7.23 13.94 1.01
CA LYS A 124 6.83 13.31 -0.26
C LYS A 124 7.86 13.56 -1.38
N GLY A 125 8.44 14.76 -1.43
CA GLY A 125 9.51 15.09 -2.37
C GLY A 125 10.77 14.26 -2.13
N ILE A 126 11.21 14.13 -0.88
CA ILE A 126 12.37 13.29 -0.51
C ILE A 126 12.10 11.84 -0.88
N ASN A 127 10.94 11.31 -0.49
CA ASN A 127 10.54 9.93 -0.78
C ASN A 127 10.48 9.64 -2.28
N LEU A 128 9.92 10.57 -3.07
CA LEU A 128 9.90 10.45 -4.54
C LEU A 128 11.33 10.39 -5.11
N LEU A 129 12.21 11.29 -4.68
CA LEU A 129 13.59 11.34 -5.17
C LEU A 129 14.36 10.06 -4.80
N VAL A 130 14.29 9.65 -3.53
CA VAL A 130 14.97 8.44 -3.05
C VAL A 130 14.39 7.19 -3.71
N GLY A 131 13.06 7.10 -3.85
CA GLY A 131 12.40 5.97 -4.51
C GLY A 131 12.80 5.83 -5.97
N LEU A 132 12.83 6.94 -6.74
CA LEU A 132 13.30 6.93 -8.13
C LEU A 132 14.78 6.57 -8.24
N LEU A 133 15.63 7.10 -7.35
CA LEU A 133 17.06 6.79 -7.35
C LEU A 133 17.32 5.31 -7.06
N VAL A 134 16.77 4.81 -5.95
CA VAL A 134 16.99 3.43 -5.51
C VAL A 134 16.37 2.44 -6.50
N GLY A 135 15.14 2.70 -6.94
CA GLY A 135 14.47 1.86 -7.93
C GLY A 135 15.18 1.88 -9.28
N GLY A 136 15.59 3.05 -9.75
CA GLY A 136 16.32 3.20 -11.02
C GLY A 136 17.67 2.50 -11.00
N VAL A 137 18.44 2.65 -9.92
CA VAL A 137 19.70 1.91 -9.72
C VAL A 137 19.44 0.40 -9.67
N GLY A 138 18.40 -0.03 -8.94
CA GLY A 138 18.00 -1.44 -8.88
C GLY A 138 17.71 -2.02 -10.27
N LEU A 139 16.93 -1.32 -11.08
CA LEU A 139 16.63 -1.74 -12.46
C LEU A 139 17.88 -1.83 -13.34
N LEU A 140 18.80 -0.86 -13.24
CA LEU A 140 20.06 -0.87 -14.01
C LEU A 140 20.97 -2.04 -13.60
N LEU A 141 20.90 -2.46 -12.34
CA LEU A 141 21.64 -3.61 -11.82
C LEU A 141 20.92 -4.95 -12.08
N GLY A 142 19.72 -4.92 -12.66
CA GLY A 142 18.93 -6.12 -13.00
C GLY A 142 18.16 -6.73 -11.83
N PHE A 143 17.92 -5.97 -10.75
CA PHE A 143 17.13 -6.38 -9.58
C PHE A 143 15.67 -5.90 -9.64
#